data_AF-I2C817-F1
#
_entry.id   AF-I2C817-F1
#
_cell.length_a   1.000
_cell.length_b   1.000
_cell.length_c   1.000
_cell.angle_alpha   90.00
_cell.angle_beta   90.00
_cell.angle_gamma   90.00
#
_symmetry.space_group_name_H-M   'P 1'
#
loop_
_entity.id
_entity.type
_entity.pdbx_description
1 polymer ?
#
loop_
_entity_poly.entity_id
_entity_poly.type
_entity_poly.pdbx_seq_one_letter_code
_entity_poly.pdbx_strand_id
1 'polypeptide(L)'
;MKKNIHILGASGVGTSTLGVALSKHLPHTHLDTDDYYWTDKFTKKSEIPERRKLLEKDLTINEKWILSGAVCGWGDDLKSYFDLVIFLWIPQDIRLERLRHREFHRYGNEVLDGGSKYEQSKTFLEWASLYDNAGMEVRSKALHEHWMADLSCPLLKIEGDYSVNERVDRVLDYLNSN
;
A
#
# COMPACT_ATOMS: atom_id res chain seq x y z
N MET A 1 13.94 12.93 13.11
CA MET A 1 13.26 11.61 13.20
C MET A 1 11.86 11.74 12.62
N LYS A 2 11.57 10.97 11.57
CA LYS A 2 10.29 10.97 10.84
C LYS A 2 9.22 10.26 11.69
N LYS A 3 8.17 10.97 12.12
CA LYS A 3 7.09 10.42 12.97
C LYS A 3 6.00 9.76 12.12
N ASN A 4 5.70 10.36 10.97
CA ASN A 4 4.56 10.02 10.13
C ASN A 4 5.07 9.49 8.78
N ILE A 5 5.15 8.17 8.65
CA ILE A 5 5.72 7.51 7.47
C ILE A 5 4.58 6.89 6.65
N HIS A 6 4.57 7.15 5.35
CA HIS A 6 3.63 6.51 4.42
C HIS A 6 4.35 5.54 3.49
N ILE A 7 3.80 4.35 3.27
CA ILE A 7 4.33 3.34 2.35
C ILE A 7 3.28 3.04 1.29
N LEU A 8 3.54 3.43 0.03
CA LEU A 8 2.64 3.21 -1.10
C LEU A 8 3.31 2.48 -2.26
N GLY A 9 2.49 1.91 -3.13
CA GLY A 9 2.91 1.19 -4.33
C GLY A 9 1.75 0.37 -4.90
N ALA A 10 1.99 -0.41 -5.94
CA ALA A 10 0.97 -1.24 -6.57
C ALA A 10 0.45 -2.35 -5.63
N SER A 11 -0.67 -2.98 -5.99
CA SER A 11 -1.03 -4.27 -5.38
C SER A 11 0.08 -5.29 -5.66
N GLY A 12 0.48 -6.06 -4.64
CA GLY A 12 1.49 -7.11 -4.76
C GLY A 12 2.95 -6.70 -4.47
N VAL A 13 3.22 -5.41 -4.20
CA VAL A 13 4.61 -4.94 -3.88
C VAL A 13 5.04 -5.18 -2.43
N GLY A 14 4.10 -5.49 -1.54
CA GLY A 14 4.38 -5.76 -0.12
C GLY A 14 4.49 -4.52 0.77
N THR A 15 3.67 -3.49 0.53
CA THR A 15 3.58 -2.31 1.42
C THR A 15 3.26 -2.68 2.86
N SER A 16 2.26 -3.53 3.07
CA SER A 16 1.84 -4.01 4.40
C SER A 16 2.95 -4.82 5.07
N THR A 17 3.62 -5.69 4.31
CA THR A 17 4.74 -6.50 4.80
C THR A 17 5.89 -5.62 5.29
N LEU A 18 6.24 -4.57 4.52
CA LEU A 18 7.28 -3.62 4.95
C LEU A 18 6.84 -2.82 6.17
N GLY A 19 5.58 -2.36 6.22
CA GLY A 19 5.04 -1.63 7.37
C GLY A 19 5.09 -2.44 8.67
N VAL A 20 4.66 -3.70 8.63
CA VAL A 20 4.74 -4.64 9.77
C VAL A 20 6.19 -4.95 10.15
N ALA A 21 7.10 -5.04 9.18
CA ALA A 21 8.50 -5.29 9.48
C ALA A 21 9.14 -4.08 10.17
N LEU A 22 8.93 -2.87 9.64
CA LEU A 22 9.47 -1.64 10.20
C LEU A 22 8.95 -1.35 11.62
N SER A 23 7.69 -1.66 11.94
CA SER A 23 7.15 -1.47 13.30
C SER A 23 7.79 -2.36 14.36
N LYS A 24 8.55 -3.40 13.96
CA LYS A 24 9.37 -4.20 14.88
C LYS A 24 10.72 -3.55 15.18
N HIS A 25 11.18 -2.63 14.33
CA HIS A 25 12.47 -1.92 14.46
C HIS A 25 12.32 -0.48 14.92
N LEU A 26 11.14 0.12 14.69
CA LEU A 26 10.85 1.52 14.99
C LEU A 26 9.69 1.59 16.01
N PRO A 27 9.67 2.61 16.88
CA PRO A 27 8.60 2.80 17.87
C PRO A 27 7.33 3.39 17.24
N HIS A 28 6.93 2.91 16.06
CA HIS A 28 5.79 3.40 15.29
C HIS A 28 4.67 2.37 15.29
N THR A 29 3.44 2.84 15.45
CA THR A 29 2.25 1.99 15.24
C THR A 29 2.03 1.79 13.75
N HIS A 30 1.93 0.54 13.30
CA HIS A 30 1.60 0.23 11.92
C HIS A 30 0.07 0.24 11.73
N LEU A 31 -0.39 0.98 10.72
CA LEU A 31 -1.77 1.07 10.28
C LEU A 31 -1.84 0.67 8.80
N ASP A 32 -2.80 -0.18 8.42
CA ASP A 32 -3.01 -0.58 7.04
C ASP A 32 -4.28 0.06 6.47
N THR A 33 -4.18 0.70 5.31
CA THR A 33 -5.33 1.32 4.63
C THR A 33 -6.47 0.34 4.36
N ASP A 34 -6.20 -0.95 4.14
CA ASP A 34 -7.26 -1.95 3.91
C ASP A 34 -8.17 -2.12 5.13
N ASP A 35 -7.69 -1.86 6.36
CA ASP A 35 -8.54 -1.95 7.56
C ASP A 35 -9.58 -0.83 7.65
N TYR A 36 -9.39 0.25 6.87
CA TYR A 36 -10.34 1.36 6.76
C TYR A 36 -11.11 1.34 5.44
N TYR A 37 -10.49 0.85 4.37
CA TYR A 37 -11.03 0.87 3.01
C TYR A 37 -12.24 -0.06 2.85
N TRP A 38 -12.31 -1.14 3.64
CA TRP A 38 -13.33 -2.17 3.52
C TRP A 38 -14.26 -2.20 4.73
N THR A 39 -15.57 -2.27 4.48
CA THR A 39 -16.56 -2.70 5.50
C THR A 39 -16.73 -4.21 5.50
N ASP A 40 -16.58 -4.84 4.33
CA ASP A 40 -16.39 -6.27 4.15
C ASP A 40 -15.16 -6.50 3.26
N LYS A 41 -14.15 -7.19 3.78
CA LYS A 41 -12.81 -7.24 3.18
C LYS A 41 -12.88 -7.78 1.76
N PHE A 42 -12.39 -6.95 0.82
CA PHE A 42 -12.33 -7.22 -0.62
C PHE A 42 -13.67 -7.32 -1.34
N THR A 43 -14.79 -6.99 -0.68
CA THR A 43 -16.13 -7.04 -1.26
C THR A 43 -16.82 -5.68 -1.21
N LYS A 44 -16.94 -5.08 -0.02
CA LYS A 44 -17.69 -3.84 0.17
C LYS A 44 -16.80 -2.73 0.70
N LYS A 45 -16.69 -1.65 -0.06
CA LYS A 45 -15.95 -0.45 0.32
C LYS A 45 -16.73 0.34 1.38
N SER A 46 -16.03 0.95 2.32
CA SER A 46 -16.58 2.00 3.20
C SER A 46 -16.86 3.28 2.43
N GLU A 47 -17.67 4.20 2.93
CA GLU A 47 -17.76 5.53 2.32
C GLU A 47 -16.49 6.34 2.59
N ILE A 48 -16.12 7.25 1.69
CA ILE A 48 -14.88 8.05 1.84
C ILE A 48 -14.88 8.86 3.14
N PRO A 49 -15.95 9.60 3.52
CA PRO A 49 -15.96 10.34 4.77
C PRO A 49 -15.82 9.44 6.01
N GLU A 50 -16.42 8.25 5.99
CA GLU A 50 -16.40 7.32 7.11
C GLU A 50 -15.02 6.72 7.33
N ARG A 51 -14.38 6.21 6.27
CA ARG A 51 -13.03 5.63 6.39
C ARG A 51 -11.98 6.66 6.76
N ARG A 52 -12.12 7.89 6.25
CA ARG A 52 -11.24 8.99 6.62
C ARG A 52 -11.36 9.31 8.10
N LYS A 53 -12.58 9.44 8.61
CA LYS A 53 -12.83 9.69 10.03
C LYS A 53 -12.20 8.60 10.92
N LEU A 54 -12.30 7.33 10.53
CA LEU A 54 -11.69 6.22 11.27
C LEU A 54 -10.16 6.30 11.24
N LEU A 55 -9.59 6.52 10.06
CA LEU A 55 -8.13 6.65 9.90
C LEU A 55 -7.59 7.85 10.67
N GLU A 56 -8.18 9.04 10.51
CA GLU A 56 -7.76 10.28 11.18
C GLU A 56 -7.81 10.16 12.71
N LYS A 57 -8.81 9.45 13.25
CA LYS A 57 -8.87 9.13 14.68
C LYS A 57 -7.64 8.34 15.13
N ASP A 58 -7.30 7.27 14.42
CA ASP A 58 -6.16 6.42 14.80
C ASP A 58 -4.82 7.13 14.58
N LEU A 59 -4.69 7.93 13.52
CA LEU A 59 -3.51 8.78 13.30
C LEU A 59 -3.32 9.81 14.42
N THR A 60 -4.40 10.33 15.00
CA THR A 60 -4.34 11.34 16.09
C THR A 60 -3.95 10.73 17.43
N ILE A 61 -4.36 9.48 17.71
CA ILE A 61 -4.08 8.81 18.99
C ILE A 61 -2.63 8.29 19.05
N ASN A 62 -2.02 8.00 17.90
CA ASN A 62 -0.65 7.49 17.82
C ASN A 62 0.35 8.63 17.58
N GLU A 63 1.34 8.79 18.47
CA GLU A 63 2.36 9.84 18.32
C GLU A 63 3.29 9.62 17.11
N LYS A 64 3.49 8.35 16.72
CA LYS A 64 4.32 7.93 15.58
C LYS A 64 3.63 6.77 14.88
N TRP A 65 3.54 6.83 13.56
CA TRP A 65 2.83 5.81 12.79
C TRP A 65 3.45 5.56 11.42
N ILE A 66 3.23 4.35 10.93
CA ILE A 66 3.51 3.92 9.58
C ILE A 66 2.18 3.55 8.94
N LEU A 67 1.78 4.27 7.90
CA LEU A 67 0.56 3.97 7.14
C LEU A 67 0.92 3.26 5.84
N SER A 68 0.50 2.00 5.67
CA SER A 68 0.75 1.23 4.45
C SER A 68 -0.47 1.09 3.55
N GLY A 69 -0.23 1.15 2.24
CA GLY A 69 -1.25 1.09 1.19
C GLY A 69 -1.55 2.47 0.62
N ALA A 70 -2.31 2.57 -0.47
CA ALA A 70 -2.46 3.84 -1.18
C ALA A 70 -3.67 4.64 -0.68
N VAL A 71 -3.42 5.91 -0.34
CA VAL A 71 -4.47 6.90 0.00
C VAL A 71 -4.84 7.81 -1.18
N CYS A 72 -4.21 7.63 -2.34
CA CYS A 72 -4.39 8.49 -3.51
C CYS A 72 -5.87 8.65 -3.89
N GLY A 73 -6.35 9.90 -3.92
CA GLY A 73 -7.72 10.28 -4.30
C GLY A 73 -8.76 10.22 -3.18
N TRP A 74 -8.45 9.64 -2.01
CA TRP A 74 -9.37 9.63 -0.86
C TRP A 74 -8.76 10.09 0.46
N GLY A 75 -7.43 10.22 0.54
CA GLY A 75 -6.71 10.76 1.68
C GLY A 75 -5.69 11.82 1.25
N ASP A 76 -6.01 12.62 0.24
CA ASP A 76 -5.10 13.65 -0.28
C ASP A 76 -4.77 14.73 0.77
N ASP A 77 -5.70 15.01 1.69
CA ASP A 77 -5.46 15.92 2.82
C ASP A 77 -4.39 15.39 3.80
N LEU A 78 -4.06 14.09 3.74
CA LEU A 78 -3.01 13.50 4.56
C LEU A 78 -1.60 13.86 4.07
N LYS A 79 -1.45 14.37 2.83
CA LYS A 79 -0.14 14.72 2.25
C LYS A 79 0.70 15.63 3.16
N SER A 80 0.05 16.60 3.80
CA SER A 80 0.70 17.58 4.69
C SER A 80 1.15 17.00 6.05
N TYR A 81 0.66 15.82 6.42
CA TYR A 81 1.00 15.15 7.67
C TYR A 81 2.20 14.21 7.53
N PHE A 82 2.57 13.82 6.30
CA PHE A 82 3.66 12.88 6.09
C PHE A 82 5.01 13.58 6.29
N ASP A 83 5.89 12.95 7.08
CA ASP A 83 7.29 13.38 7.22
C ASP A 83 8.20 12.70 6.20
N LEU A 84 7.77 11.52 5.71
CA LEU A 84 8.45 10.67 4.73
C LEU A 84 7.42 9.83 3.98
N VAL A 85 7.54 9.78 2.65
CA VAL A 85 6.83 8.83 1.80
C VAL A 85 7.82 7.82 1.23
N ILE A 86 7.47 6.53 1.26
CA ILE A 86 8.24 5.41 0.71
C ILE A 86 7.43 4.79 -0.42
N PHE A 87 7.96 4.86 -1.63
CA PHE A 87 7.36 4.27 -2.82
C PHE A 87 8.01 2.93 -3.15
N LEU A 88 7.21 1.88 -3.22
CA LEU A 88 7.62 0.55 -3.63
C LEU A 88 7.18 0.26 -5.07
N TRP A 89 8.14 -0.17 -5.91
CA TRP A 89 7.86 -0.68 -7.24
C TRP A 89 8.60 -2.01 -7.47
N ILE A 90 7.90 -2.96 -8.06
CA ILE A 90 8.40 -4.31 -8.40
C ILE A 90 7.85 -4.65 -9.80
N PRO A 91 8.63 -5.36 -10.65
CA PRO A 91 8.17 -5.82 -11.96
C PRO A 91 6.79 -6.49 -11.94
N GLN A 92 5.99 -6.24 -12.98
CA GLN A 92 4.59 -6.65 -13.07
C GLN A 92 4.39 -8.17 -12.95
N ASP A 93 5.23 -8.96 -13.62
CA ASP A 93 5.20 -10.42 -13.60
C ASP A 93 5.32 -10.97 -12.17
N ILE A 94 6.30 -10.48 -11.40
CA ILE A 94 6.51 -10.85 -10.00
C ILE A 94 5.31 -10.44 -9.15
N ARG A 95 4.78 -9.21 -9.34
CA ARG A 95 3.58 -8.75 -8.61
C ARG A 95 2.39 -9.66 -8.89
N LEU A 96 2.10 -9.96 -10.16
CA LEU A 96 0.96 -10.79 -10.53
C LEU A 96 1.09 -12.22 -10.02
N GLU A 97 2.29 -12.81 -10.05
CA GLU A 97 2.55 -14.12 -9.45
C GLU A 97 2.26 -14.12 -7.94
N ARG A 98 2.79 -13.13 -7.20
CA ARG A 98 2.50 -12.97 -5.77
C ARG A 98 1.01 -12.82 -5.49
N LEU A 99 0.30 -12.07 -6.33
CA LEU A 99 -1.14 -11.89 -6.21
C LEU A 99 -1.90 -13.20 -6.44
N ARG A 100 -1.55 -13.98 -7.47
CA ARG A 100 -2.14 -15.31 -7.71
C ARG A 100 -1.94 -16.24 -6.52
N HIS A 101 -0.72 -16.31 -5.98
CA HIS A 101 -0.44 -17.11 -4.79
C HIS A 101 -1.26 -16.65 -3.58
N ARG A 102 -1.39 -15.34 -3.38
CA ARG A 102 -2.17 -14.78 -2.27
C ARG A 102 -3.66 -15.09 -2.39
N GLU A 103 -4.21 -14.95 -3.58
CA GLU A 103 -5.61 -15.27 -3.86
C GLU A 103 -5.89 -16.76 -3.64
N PHE A 104 -5.02 -17.65 -4.15
CA PHE A 104 -5.12 -19.08 -3.91
C PHE A 104 -4.96 -19.45 -2.44
N HIS A 105 -4.01 -18.84 -1.73
CA HIS A 105 -3.83 -19.09 -0.29
C HIS A 105 -5.07 -18.68 0.52
N ARG A 106 -5.77 -17.62 0.10
CA ARG A 106 -6.93 -17.10 0.80
C ARG A 106 -8.21 -17.88 0.52
N TYR A 107 -8.42 -18.27 -0.74
CA TYR A 107 -9.70 -18.80 -1.22
C TYR A 107 -9.62 -20.26 -1.70
N GLY A 108 -8.42 -20.84 -1.78
CA GLY A 108 -8.21 -22.22 -2.20
C GLY A 108 -8.69 -22.47 -3.64
N ASN A 109 -9.39 -23.58 -3.85
CA ASN A 109 -9.89 -23.95 -5.17
C ASN A 109 -11.01 -23.03 -5.69
N GLU A 110 -11.59 -22.17 -4.85
CA GLU A 110 -12.67 -21.26 -5.26
C GLU A 110 -12.22 -20.21 -6.28
N VAL A 111 -10.92 -19.95 -6.41
CA VAL A 111 -10.35 -19.03 -7.42
C VAL A 111 -9.96 -19.72 -8.73
N LEU A 112 -10.16 -21.04 -8.83
CA LEU A 112 -9.96 -21.80 -10.07
C LEU A 112 -11.25 -21.79 -10.89
N ASP A 113 -11.15 -22.13 -12.17
CA ASP A 113 -12.30 -22.17 -13.09
C ASP A 113 -13.45 -23.03 -12.51
N GLY A 114 -14.67 -22.50 -12.57
CA GLY A 114 -15.87 -23.08 -11.95
C GLY A 114 -16.05 -22.80 -10.44
N GLY A 115 -15.07 -22.20 -9.77
CA GLY A 115 -15.16 -21.81 -8.35
C GLY A 115 -15.94 -20.50 -8.12
N SER A 116 -16.51 -20.32 -6.92
CA SER A 116 -17.36 -19.15 -6.62
C SER A 116 -16.61 -17.81 -6.57
N LYS A 117 -15.28 -17.85 -6.51
CA LYS A 117 -14.39 -16.68 -6.46
C LYS A 117 -13.58 -16.47 -7.74
N TYR A 118 -13.76 -17.32 -8.75
CA TYR A 118 -13.01 -17.26 -10.00
C TYR A 118 -13.07 -15.90 -10.69
N GLU A 119 -14.29 -15.42 -11.01
CA GLU A 119 -14.47 -14.15 -11.72
C GLU A 119 -14.00 -12.95 -10.90
N GLN A 120 -14.20 -12.97 -9.57
CA GLN A 120 -13.72 -11.92 -8.67
C GLN A 120 -12.19 -11.84 -8.69
N SER A 121 -11.51 -12.98 -8.59
CA SER A 121 -10.05 -13.05 -8.57
C SER A 121 -9.45 -12.70 -9.93
N LYS A 122 -10.06 -13.18 -11.02
CA LYS A 122 -9.67 -12.84 -12.39
C LYS A 122 -9.78 -11.32 -12.64
N THR A 123 -10.92 -10.72 -12.31
CA THR A 123 -11.14 -9.27 -12.45
C THR A 123 -10.12 -8.47 -11.64
N PHE A 124 -9.80 -8.92 -10.41
CA PHE A 124 -8.80 -8.29 -9.57
C PHE A 124 -7.38 -8.38 -10.17
N LEU A 125 -6.98 -9.54 -10.70
CA LEU A 125 -5.68 -9.73 -11.35
C LEU A 125 -5.55 -8.92 -12.65
N GLU A 126 -6.61 -8.87 -13.46
CA GLU A 126 -6.68 -8.03 -14.67
C GLU A 126 -6.51 -6.56 -14.29
N TRP A 127 -7.27 -6.06 -13.32
CA TRP A 127 -7.11 -4.70 -12.81
C TRP A 127 -5.70 -4.43 -12.27
N ALA A 128 -5.11 -5.36 -11.51
CA ALA A 128 -3.77 -5.20 -10.96
C ALA A 128 -2.66 -5.21 -12.03
N SER A 129 -2.92 -5.84 -13.18
CA SER A 129 -2.02 -5.88 -14.34
C SER A 129 -1.92 -4.54 -15.07
N LEU A 130 -2.95 -3.70 -14.96
CA LEU A 130 -3.00 -2.39 -15.60
C LEU A 130 -2.05 -1.36 -14.95
N TYR A 131 -1.52 -1.65 -13.75
CA TYR A 131 -0.81 -0.68 -12.93
C TYR A 131 0.26 0.12 -13.70
N ASP A 132 1.13 -0.53 -14.47
CA ASP A 132 2.26 0.13 -15.12
C ASP A 132 1.88 0.88 -16.41
N ASN A 133 0.75 0.55 -17.04
CA ASN A 133 0.39 1.02 -18.38
C ASN A 133 -0.87 1.90 -18.44
N ALA A 134 -1.68 1.90 -17.38
CA ALA A 134 -2.89 2.70 -17.30
C ALA A 134 -2.62 4.16 -16.90
N GLY A 135 -3.57 5.03 -17.18
CA GLY A 135 -3.51 6.46 -16.87
C GLY A 135 -4.10 6.78 -15.49
N MET A 136 -4.65 7.99 -15.36
CA MET A 136 -5.17 8.53 -14.10
C MET A 136 -6.51 7.92 -13.66
N GLU A 137 -7.16 7.14 -14.52
CA GLU A 137 -8.50 6.57 -14.34
C GLU A 137 -8.56 5.38 -13.38
N VAL A 138 -7.43 4.75 -13.11
CA VAL A 138 -7.29 3.63 -12.16
C VAL A 138 -6.09 3.86 -11.24
N ARG A 139 -5.96 3.01 -10.21
CA ARG A 139 -4.75 2.98 -9.38
C ARG A 139 -3.57 2.48 -10.22
N SER A 140 -2.92 3.39 -10.93
CA SER A 140 -1.77 3.16 -11.80
C SER A 140 -0.49 3.78 -11.24
N LYS A 141 0.64 3.49 -11.89
CA LYS A 141 1.91 4.15 -11.68
C LYS A 141 1.81 5.63 -12.03
N ALA A 142 1.15 5.98 -13.14
CA ALA A 142 0.94 7.38 -13.54
C ALA A 142 0.16 8.17 -12.47
N LEU A 143 -0.91 7.60 -11.91
CA LEU A 143 -1.65 8.22 -10.81
C LEU A 143 -0.77 8.40 -9.57
N HIS A 144 0.01 7.40 -9.20
CA HIS A 144 0.90 7.48 -8.04
C HIS A 144 1.99 8.54 -8.24
N GLU A 145 2.62 8.59 -9.41
CA GLU A 145 3.66 9.56 -9.74
C GLU A 145 3.11 10.99 -9.73
N HIS A 146 1.94 11.22 -10.31
CA HIS A 146 1.24 12.49 -10.22
C HIS A 146 0.94 12.86 -8.76
N TRP A 147 0.39 11.93 -7.98
CA TRP A 147 0.06 12.17 -6.58
C TRP A 147 1.30 12.52 -5.73
N MET A 148 2.44 11.83 -6.00
CA MET A 148 3.71 12.06 -5.32
C MET A 148 4.39 13.38 -5.71
N ALA A 149 4.09 13.94 -6.88
CA ALA A 149 4.67 15.19 -7.34
C ALA A 149 4.28 16.39 -6.45
N ASP A 150 3.16 16.29 -5.73
CA ASP A 150 2.67 17.36 -4.84
C ASP A 150 3.14 17.18 -3.38
N LEU A 151 4.04 16.25 -3.09
CA LEU A 151 4.51 16.03 -1.72
C LEU A 151 5.47 17.13 -1.28
N SER A 152 5.24 17.67 -0.08
CA SER A 152 6.15 18.62 0.57
C SER A 152 7.25 17.95 1.39
N CYS A 153 7.15 16.63 1.60
CA CYS A 153 8.11 15.84 2.36
C CYS A 153 9.00 14.98 1.44
N PRO A 154 10.14 14.48 1.95
CA PRO A 154 11.01 13.62 1.16
C PRO A 154 10.34 12.32 0.71
N LEU A 155 10.74 11.86 -0.47
CA LEU A 155 10.31 10.61 -1.09
C LEU A 155 11.49 9.64 -1.21
N LEU A 156 11.37 8.46 -0.60
CA LEU A 156 12.29 7.34 -0.78
C LEU A 156 11.69 6.33 -1.77
N LYS A 157 12.31 6.17 -2.94
CA LYS A 157 11.91 5.13 -3.91
C LYS A 157 12.72 3.86 -3.68
N ILE A 158 12.05 2.72 -3.58
CA ILE A 158 12.66 1.39 -3.53
C ILE A 158 12.08 0.60 -4.71
N GLU A 159 12.86 0.53 -5.78
CA GLU A 159 12.45 -0.09 -7.04
C GLU A 159 13.29 -1.36 -7.29
N GLY A 160 12.62 -2.50 -7.39
CA GLY A 160 13.26 -3.81 -7.55
C GLY A 160 12.73 -4.84 -6.55
N ASP A 161 12.95 -6.12 -6.87
CA ASP A 161 12.51 -7.22 -6.01
C ASP A 161 13.52 -7.52 -4.90
N TYR A 162 13.46 -6.73 -3.84
CA TYR A 162 14.27 -6.92 -2.64
C TYR A 162 13.53 -7.76 -1.58
N SER A 163 14.30 -8.50 -0.80
CA SER A 163 13.81 -9.15 0.41
C SER A 163 13.22 -8.13 1.40
N VAL A 164 12.48 -8.64 2.39
CA VAL A 164 11.91 -7.77 3.44
C VAL A 164 13.03 -7.07 4.22
N ASN A 165 14.10 -7.80 4.57
CA ASN A 165 15.21 -7.25 5.34
C ASN A 165 15.96 -6.17 4.56
N GLU A 166 16.28 -6.40 3.29
CA GLU A 166 16.93 -5.38 2.46
C GLU A 166 16.10 -4.09 2.33
N ARG A 167 14.76 -4.21 2.30
CA ARG A 167 13.87 -3.04 2.30
C ARG A 167 13.86 -2.33 3.65
N VAL A 168 13.87 -3.08 4.75
CA VAL A 168 13.98 -2.51 6.10
C VAL A 168 15.30 -1.77 6.24
N ASP A 169 16.43 -2.40 5.89
CA ASP A 169 17.77 -1.83 6.00
C ASP A 169 17.87 -0.51 5.23
N ARG A 170 17.39 -0.48 3.97
CA ARG A 170 17.35 0.76 3.17
C ARG A 170 16.56 1.89 3.82
N VAL A 171 15.44 1.57 4.47
CA VAL A 171 14.63 2.57 5.17
C VAL A 171 15.33 3.05 6.44
N LEU A 172 15.92 2.14 7.22
CA LEU A 172 16.67 2.49 8.42
C LEU A 172 17.91 3.34 8.09
N ASP A 173 18.66 2.98 7.05
CA ASP A 173 19.81 3.73 6.55
C ASP A 173 19.41 5.15 6.13
N TYR A 174 18.27 5.27 5.42
CA TYR A 174 17.71 6.57 5.04
C TYR A 174 17.36 7.43 6.26
N LEU A 175 16.70 6.84 7.26
CA LEU A 175 16.28 7.50 8.50
C LEU A 175 17.46 7.89 9.41
N ASN A 176 18.58 7.16 9.34
CA ASN A 176 19.79 7.49 10.09
C ASN A 176 20.60 8.61 9.42
N SER A 177 20.47 8.76 8.09
CA SER A 177 21.23 9.73 7.31
C SER A 177 20.51 11.08 7.16
N ASN A 178 19.25 11.21 7.63
CA ASN A 178 18.38 12.38 7.43
C ASN A 178 17.44 12.64 8.62
#